data_AF-A0A6V8EVX6-F1
#
_entry.id   AF-A0A6V8EVX6-F1
#
_cell.length_a   1.000
_cell.length_b   1.000
_cell.length_c   1.000
_cell.angle_alpha   90.00
_cell.angle_beta   90.00
_cell.angle_gamma   90.00
#
_symmetry.space_group_name_H-M   'P 1'
#
loop_
_entity.id
_entity.type
_entity.pdbx_description
1 polymer ?
#
loop_
_entity_poly.entity_id
_entity_poly.type
_entity_poly.pdbx_seq_one_letter_code
_entity_poly.pdbx_strand_id
1 'polypeptide(L)'
;MSTLRKGEYEGLPARFNNSTEIHGDATRLPDFGSNQWDETSQRSGGITIGARDILLAYNVNIVDSDPYVAQQIGSIVRSSGRLIKSADGDRKFRTKGLLQYVQGMGVPLESHKMSQVSMNLQNYRVTNLHQAYDTIESLCKNMGSSTKGSELVGLVPLEAMIAAGQWYGGNDQSDEECIETAIKHLGLDSISSFNPNERIIEWAIKEGSQ
;
A
#
# COMPACT_ATOMS: atom_id res chain seq x y z
N MET A 1 -8.43 -5.72 8.90
CA MET A 1 -9.36 -5.47 7.78
C MET A 1 -9.52 -6.66 6.83
N SER A 2 -8.46 -7.17 6.18
CA SER A 2 -8.60 -8.28 5.21
C SER A 2 -9.21 -9.56 5.80
N THR A 3 -8.92 -9.89 7.06
CA THR A 3 -9.52 -11.04 7.75
C THR A 3 -11.03 -10.90 7.96
N LEU A 4 -11.50 -9.72 8.37
CA LEU A 4 -12.93 -9.45 8.65
C LEU A 4 -13.80 -9.48 7.38
N ARG A 5 -13.20 -9.24 6.21
CA ARG A 5 -13.87 -9.17 4.90
C ARG A 5 -13.85 -10.48 4.12
N LYS A 6 -13.26 -11.56 4.65
CA LYS A 6 -13.23 -12.85 3.95
C LYS A 6 -14.63 -13.41 3.73
N GLY A 7 -14.91 -13.86 2.52
CA GLY A 7 -16.25 -14.28 2.10
C GLY A 7 -17.16 -13.12 1.69
N GLU A 8 -16.69 -11.88 1.82
CA GLU A 8 -17.39 -10.67 1.38
C GLU A 8 -18.82 -10.57 1.92
N TYR A 9 -19.76 -10.00 1.18
CA TYR A 9 -21.15 -9.88 1.60
C TYR A 9 -21.86 -11.25 1.55
N GLU A 10 -21.58 -12.04 0.53
CA GLU A 10 -22.18 -13.34 0.24
C GLU A 10 -21.89 -14.37 1.34
N GLY A 11 -20.79 -14.20 2.06
CA GLY A 11 -20.41 -15.04 3.20
C GLY A 11 -21.07 -14.64 4.53
N LEU A 12 -21.74 -13.49 4.61
CA LEU A 12 -22.39 -13.04 5.85
C LEU A 12 -23.49 -13.99 6.33
N PRO A 13 -24.44 -14.49 5.52
CA PRO A 13 -25.46 -15.42 5.99
C PRO A 13 -24.85 -16.66 6.68
N ALA A 14 -23.81 -17.24 6.08
CA ALA A 14 -23.13 -18.40 6.63
C ALA A 14 -22.35 -18.07 7.92
N ARG A 15 -21.78 -16.87 7.99
CA ARG A 15 -21.08 -16.36 9.16
C ARG A 15 -22.01 -16.14 10.36
N PHE A 16 -23.19 -15.55 10.14
CA PHE A 16 -24.20 -15.36 11.18
C PHE A 16 -24.82 -16.69 11.64
N ASN A 17 -25.05 -17.63 10.71
CA ASN A 17 -25.65 -18.95 11.00
C ASN A 17 -24.64 -19.99 11.49
N ASN A 18 -23.38 -19.61 11.72
CA ASN A 18 -22.32 -20.49 12.17
C ASN A 18 -22.09 -21.72 11.26
N SER A 19 -22.26 -21.56 9.94
CA SER A 19 -22.09 -22.61 8.95
C SER A 19 -20.81 -22.48 8.12
N THR A 20 -19.86 -21.66 8.59
CA THR A 20 -18.56 -21.45 7.94
C THR A 20 -17.43 -21.50 8.95
N GLU A 21 -16.30 -22.08 8.55
CA GLU A 21 -15.05 -22.12 9.32
C GLU A 21 -14.08 -20.98 8.94
N ILE A 22 -14.48 -20.11 8.01
CA ILE A 22 -13.63 -19.00 7.52
C ILE A 22 -13.33 -18.00 8.65
N HIS A 23 -14.26 -17.83 9.58
CA HIS A 23 -14.20 -16.87 10.69
C HIS A 23 -14.19 -17.60 12.02
N GLY A 24 -13.25 -17.24 12.90
CA GLY A 24 -13.22 -17.72 14.28
C GLY A 24 -14.08 -16.87 15.20
N ASP A 25 -14.13 -17.20 16.50
CA ASP A 25 -15.00 -16.51 17.46
C ASP A 25 -14.84 -14.99 17.48
N ALA A 26 -13.61 -14.51 17.46
CA ALA A 26 -13.31 -13.07 17.48
C ALA A 26 -13.66 -12.34 16.17
N THR A 27 -13.88 -13.05 15.06
CA THR A 27 -14.22 -12.44 13.77
C THR A 27 -15.57 -12.88 13.26
N ARG A 28 -16.35 -13.67 14.01
CA ARG A 28 -17.60 -14.25 13.50
C ARG A 28 -18.76 -13.29 13.64
N LEU A 29 -19.03 -12.78 14.84
CA LEU A 29 -20.16 -11.89 15.09
C LEU A 29 -19.70 -10.43 15.21
N PRO A 30 -20.61 -9.46 14.98
CA PRO A 30 -20.26 -8.05 15.15
C PRO A 30 -20.07 -7.70 16.63
N ASP A 31 -19.13 -6.78 16.91
CA ASP A 31 -18.92 -6.23 18.25
C ASP A 31 -20.11 -5.36 18.71
N PHE A 32 -20.80 -4.73 17.75
CA PHE A 32 -21.97 -3.87 17.97
C PHE A 32 -23.04 -4.10 16.90
N GLY A 33 -24.30 -4.04 17.30
CA GLY A 33 -25.46 -4.19 16.41
C GLY A 33 -26.13 -5.56 16.50
N SER A 34 -26.96 -5.89 15.49
CA SER A 34 -27.69 -7.16 15.43
C SER A 34 -26.74 -8.34 15.20
N ASN A 35 -26.91 -9.41 15.96
CA ASN A 35 -26.23 -10.70 15.74
C ASN A 35 -27.11 -11.70 14.97
N GLN A 36 -28.20 -11.22 14.35
CA GLN A 36 -29.13 -12.01 13.56
C GLN A 36 -29.06 -11.61 12.09
N TRP A 37 -29.26 -12.58 11.19
CA TRP A 37 -29.37 -12.33 9.77
C TRP A 37 -30.80 -11.93 9.36
N ASP A 38 -31.22 -10.75 9.83
CA ASP A 38 -32.54 -10.15 9.58
C ASP A 38 -32.57 -9.26 8.32
N GLU A 39 -33.75 -8.71 7.97
CA GLU A 39 -33.93 -7.84 6.79
C GLU A 39 -33.01 -6.61 6.81
N THR A 40 -32.72 -6.05 7.98
CA THR A 40 -31.86 -4.87 8.10
C THR A 40 -30.41 -5.26 7.78
N SER A 41 -29.90 -6.33 8.39
CA SER A 41 -28.56 -6.84 8.14
C SER A 41 -28.34 -7.31 6.69
N GLN A 42 -29.38 -7.86 6.05
CA GLN A 42 -29.37 -8.19 4.62
C GLN A 42 -29.22 -6.94 3.76
N ARG A 43 -29.88 -5.83 4.11
CA ARG A 43 -29.79 -4.59 3.32
C ARG A 43 -28.49 -3.82 3.56
N SER A 44 -27.94 -3.84 4.76
CA SER A 44 -26.77 -3.04 5.14
C SER A 44 -25.44 -3.79 5.10
N GLY A 45 -25.46 -5.12 5.21
CA GLY A 45 -24.26 -5.96 5.33
C GLY A 45 -23.50 -5.71 6.65
N GLY A 46 -22.18 -5.92 6.60
CA GLY A 46 -21.29 -5.69 7.72
C GLY A 46 -20.51 -4.38 7.58
N ILE A 47 -20.63 -3.49 8.58
CA ILE A 47 -19.85 -2.26 8.66
C ILE A 47 -18.68 -2.48 9.61
N THR A 48 -17.47 -2.12 9.17
CA THR A 48 -16.28 -2.16 10.03
C THR A 48 -15.83 -0.75 10.35
N ILE A 49 -15.76 -0.42 11.63
CA ILE A 49 -15.23 0.84 12.15
C ILE A 49 -13.92 0.52 12.87
N GLY A 50 -12.91 1.37 12.70
CA GLY A 50 -11.64 1.21 13.40
C GLY A 50 -10.77 2.44 13.32
N ALA A 51 -9.80 2.53 14.20
CA ALA A 51 -8.76 3.54 14.19
C ALA A 51 -7.41 2.88 13.85
N ARG A 52 -6.58 3.62 13.12
CA ARG A 52 -5.22 3.23 12.76
C ARG A 52 -4.41 4.49 12.44
N ASP A 53 -3.09 4.34 12.44
CA ASP A 53 -2.21 5.36 11.89
C ASP A 53 -2.44 5.58 10.39
N ILE A 54 -1.96 6.73 9.91
CA ILE A 54 -1.97 7.07 8.48
C ILE A 54 -1.15 6.03 7.72
N LEU A 55 -1.75 5.46 6.67
CA LEU A 55 -1.03 4.64 5.71
C LEU A 55 -0.78 5.48 4.47
N LEU A 56 0.31 5.21 3.77
CA LEU A 56 0.57 5.80 2.45
C LEU A 56 0.32 4.73 1.39
N ALA A 57 -0.60 5.01 0.46
CA ALA A 57 -0.72 4.24 -0.78
C ALA A 57 0.31 4.79 -1.76
N TYR A 58 1.33 4.00 -2.06
CA TYR A 58 2.51 4.43 -2.81
C TYR A 58 2.87 3.36 -3.83
N ASN A 59 2.87 3.74 -5.11
CA ASN A 59 3.19 2.87 -6.22
C ASN A 59 4.53 3.27 -6.82
N VAL A 60 5.39 2.31 -7.12
CA VAL A 60 6.62 2.56 -7.90
C VAL A 60 6.42 1.99 -9.30
N ASN A 61 6.61 2.84 -10.30
CA ASN A 61 6.39 2.49 -11.69
C ASN A 61 7.62 1.80 -12.25
N ILE A 62 7.43 0.78 -13.09
CA ILE A 62 8.48 0.01 -13.74
C ILE A 62 8.24 0.08 -15.24
N VAL A 63 9.30 0.32 -16.03
CA VAL A 63 9.18 0.55 -17.48
C VAL A 63 8.57 -0.63 -18.25
N ASP A 64 8.67 -1.84 -17.72
CA ASP A 64 8.15 -3.06 -18.35
C ASP A 64 6.62 -3.10 -18.35
N SER A 65 6.02 -3.35 -19.50
CA SER A 65 4.58 -3.60 -19.62
C SER A 65 4.17 -4.98 -19.09
N ASP A 66 5.06 -5.97 -19.18
CA ASP A 66 4.87 -7.26 -18.52
C ASP A 66 5.06 -7.09 -17.00
N PRO A 67 4.04 -7.39 -16.18
CA PRO A 67 4.13 -7.21 -14.74
C PRO A 67 5.03 -8.23 -14.04
N TYR A 68 5.70 -9.14 -14.75
CA TYR A 68 6.58 -10.15 -14.14
C TYR A 68 7.59 -9.54 -13.17
N VAL A 69 8.34 -8.51 -13.58
CA VAL A 69 9.35 -7.86 -12.72
C VAL A 69 8.68 -7.24 -11.49
N ALA A 70 7.60 -6.48 -11.70
CA ALA A 70 6.82 -5.89 -10.61
C ALA A 70 6.29 -6.95 -9.63
N GLN A 71 5.81 -8.10 -10.12
CA GLN A 71 5.28 -9.18 -9.28
C GLN A 71 6.38 -9.83 -8.44
N GLN A 72 7.55 -10.06 -9.03
CA GLN A 72 8.70 -10.57 -8.30
C GLN A 72 9.09 -9.61 -7.18
N ILE A 73 9.27 -8.32 -7.50
CA ILE A 73 9.67 -7.29 -6.54
C ILE A 73 8.61 -7.11 -5.45
N GLY A 74 7.32 -7.01 -5.80
CA GLY A 74 6.23 -6.86 -4.84
C GLY A 74 6.22 -7.97 -3.77
N SER A 75 6.56 -9.21 -4.16
CA SER A 75 6.69 -10.33 -3.20
C SER A 75 7.96 -10.28 -2.34
N ILE A 76 9.04 -9.66 -2.84
CA ILE A 76 10.31 -9.50 -2.14
C ILE A 76 10.22 -8.37 -1.11
N VAL A 77 9.61 -7.24 -1.46
CA VAL A 77 9.61 -6.04 -0.61
C VAL A 77 8.54 -6.07 0.47
N ARG A 78 7.36 -6.63 0.22
CA ARG A 78 6.27 -6.67 1.20
C ARG A 78 6.68 -7.47 2.44
N SER A 79 6.30 -7.02 3.63
CA SER A 79 6.75 -7.63 4.91
C SER A 79 6.40 -9.10 5.06
N SER A 80 5.27 -9.54 4.49
CA SER A 80 4.88 -10.95 4.46
C SER A 80 5.79 -11.83 3.60
N GLY A 81 6.68 -11.24 2.81
CA GLY A 81 7.62 -11.89 1.91
C GLY A 81 6.99 -12.86 0.93
N ARG A 82 7.81 -13.83 0.50
CA ARG A 82 7.49 -14.77 -0.56
C ARG A 82 7.08 -16.11 0.02
N LEU A 83 5.99 -16.67 -0.50
CA LEU A 83 5.60 -18.04 -0.22
C LEU A 83 6.36 -18.95 -1.19
N ILE A 84 7.25 -19.79 -0.68
CA ILE A 84 7.97 -20.80 -1.43
C ILE A 84 7.23 -22.12 -1.26
N LYS A 85 6.96 -22.79 -2.37
CA LYS A 85 6.31 -24.10 -2.41
C LYS A 85 7.29 -25.13 -2.98
N SER A 86 7.24 -26.36 -2.48
CA SER A 86 7.88 -27.50 -3.14
C SER A 86 7.27 -27.75 -4.51
N ALA A 87 7.98 -28.51 -5.35
CA ALA A 87 7.52 -28.88 -6.69
C ALA A 87 6.17 -29.62 -6.68
N ASP A 88 5.94 -30.44 -5.64
CA ASP A 88 4.67 -31.16 -5.39
C ASP A 88 3.56 -30.26 -4.80
N GLY A 89 3.88 -29.04 -4.37
CA GLY A 89 2.93 -28.09 -3.77
C GLY A 89 2.53 -28.36 -2.32
N ASP A 90 2.86 -29.54 -1.77
CA ASP A 90 2.43 -29.98 -0.44
C ASP A 90 3.19 -29.29 0.69
N ARG A 91 4.48 -28.99 0.47
CA ARG A 91 5.32 -28.31 1.45
C ARG A 91 5.45 -26.85 1.07
N LYS A 92 5.30 -25.97 2.06
CA LYS A 92 5.43 -24.53 1.87
C LYS A 92 6.09 -23.88 3.08
N PHE A 93 6.93 -22.89 2.82
CA PHE A 93 7.45 -21.99 3.83
C PHE A 93 7.43 -20.56 3.30
N ARG A 94 7.52 -19.60 4.21
CA ARG A 94 7.46 -18.17 3.87
C ARG A 94 8.76 -17.50 4.28
N THR A 95 9.40 -16.81 3.35
CA THR A 95 10.51 -15.92 3.67
C THR A 95 9.98 -14.60 4.19
N LYS A 96 10.77 -13.88 4.98
CA LYS A 96 10.47 -12.49 5.33
C LYS A 96 10.75 -11.59 4.12
N GLY A 97 9.97 -10.52 3.99
CA GLY A 97 10.27 -9.47 3.01
C GLY A 97 11.36 -8.52 3.48
N LEU A 98 11.84 -7.70 2.56
CA LEU A 98 12.89 -6.72 2.83
C LEU A 98 12.40 -5.52 3.65
N LEU A 99 11.18 -5.05 3.39
CA LEU A 99 10.64 -3.86 4.05
C LEU A 99 9.65 -4.23 5.16
N GLN A 100 9.67 -3.47 6.24
CA GLN A 100 8.79 -3.67 7.39
C GLN A 100 7.54 -2.81 7.24
N TYR A 101 6.40 -3.27 7.75
CA TYR A 101 5.11 -2.56 7.65
C TYR A 101 4.71 -2.19 6.21
N VAL A 102 5.09 -3.02 5.23
CA VAL A 102 4.72 -2.85 3.82
C VAL A 102 3.84 -4.01 3.37
N GLN A 103 2.68 -3.67 2.82
CA GLN A 103 1.94 -4.58 1.96
C GLN A 103 2.21 -4.18 0.51
N GLY A 104 2.29 -5.16 -0.39
CA GLY A 104 2.49 -4.84 -1.79
C GLY A 104 2.26 -6.01 -2.74
N MET A 105 2.08 -5.67 -4.00
CA MET A 105 1.95 -6.59 -5.13
C MET A 105 2.39 -5.92 -6.42
N GLY A 106 2.84 -6.71 -7.39
CA GLY A 106 3.04 -6.23 -8.74
C GLY A 106 1.76 -6.31 -9.55
N VAL A 107 1.44 -5.24 -10.27
CA VAL A 107 0.24 -5.12 -11.12
C VAL A 107 0.59 -4.47 -12.45
N PRO A 108 -0.11 -4.81 -13.54
CA PRO A 108 0.00 -4.07 -14.80
C PRO A 108 -0.68 -2.70 -14.68
N LEU A 109 -0.14 -1.71 -15.38
CA LEU A 109 -0.75 -0.40 -15.61
C LEU A 109 -0.94 -0.20 -17.12
N GLU A 110 -1.99 -0.82 -17.65
CA GLU A 110 -2.24 -0.91 -19.10
C GLU A 110 -2.38 0.46 -19.77
N SER A 111 -3.01 1.42 -19.09
CA SER A 111 -3.22 2.79 -19.57
C SER A 111 -1.93 3.51 -19.94
N HIS A 112 -0.81 3.12 -19.31
CA HIS A 112 0.50 3.71 -19.55
C HIS A 112 1.51 2.72 -20.14
N LYS A 113 1.05 1.54 -20.57
CA LYS A 113 1.88 0.45 -21.14
C LYS A 113 3.09 0.12 -20.26
N MET A 114 2.87 0.04 -18.95
CA MET A 114 3.90 -0.23 -17.97
C MET A 114 3.35 -1.12 -16.84
N SER A 115 4.14 -1.38 -15.81
CA SER A 115 3.71 -2.09 -14.61
C SER A 115 4.10 -1.31 -13.36
N GLN A 116 3.54 -1.69 -12.21
CA GLN A 116 3.76 -1.01 -10.94
C GLN A 116 3.92 -2.01 -9.82
N VAL A 117 4.82 -1.70 -8.89
CA VAL A 117 4.78 -2.27 -7.54
C VAL A 117 3.85 -1.39 -6.72
N SER A 118 2.60 -1.84 -6.56
CA SER A 118 1.62 -1.14 -5.75
C SER A 118 1.80 -1.51 -4.29
N MET A 119 1.89 -0.50 -3.41
CA MET A 119 2.17 -0.71 -1.99
C MET A 119 1.31 0.13 -1.06
N ASN A 120 1.14 -0.41 0.13
CA ASN A 120 0.64 0.29 1.30
C ASN A 120 1.75 0.30 2.35
N LEU A 121 2.31 1.48 2.63
CA LEU A 121 3.22 1.71 3.75
C LEU A 121 2.37 1.95 4.99
N GLN A 122 2.22 0.91 5.80
CA GLN A 122 1.38 0.91 6.99
C GLN A 122 1.99 1.70 8.14
N ASN A 123 3.31 1.86 8.13
CA ASN A 123 4.03 2.75 9.04
C ASN A 123 5.18 3.41 8.28
N TYR A 124 4.90 4.61 7.76
CA TYR A 124 5.84 5.36 6.92
C TYR A 124 7.03 5.96 7.69
N ARG A 125 7.00 5.89 9.03
CA ARG A 125 8.14 6.27 9.90
C ARG A 125 9.16 5.13 10.06
N VAL A 126 8.75 3.88 9.78
CA VAL A 126 9.63 2.71 9.83
C VAL A 126 10.14 2.34 8.43
N THR A 127 9.28 2.44 7.42
CA THR A 127 9.71 2.37 6.03
C THR A 127 9.26 3.63 5.33
N ASN A 128 10.20 4.49 4.99
CA ASN A 128 9.94 5.80 4.37
C ASN A 128 9.81 5.68 2.84
N LEU A 129 9.32 6.74 2.19
CA LEU A 129 9.12 6.78 0.74
C LEU A 129 10.40 6.47 -0.04
N HIS A 130 11.52 7.12 0.32
CA HIS A 130 12.81 6.91 -0.31
C HIS A 130 13.34 5.48 -0.11
N GLN A 131 13.21 4.91 1.09
CA GLN A 131 13.60 3.52 1.34
C GLN A 131 12.83 2.53 0.45
N ALA A 132 11.52 2.74 0.30
CA ALA A 132 10.70 1.91 -0.56
C ALA A 132 11.09 2.07 -2.04
N TYR A 133 11.24 3.31 -2.51
CA TYR A 133 11.62 3.62 -3.89
C TYR A 133 13.01 3.07 -4.25
N ASP A 134 14.04 3.41 -3.48
CA ASP A 134 15.43 3.04 -3.74
C ASP A 134 15.64 1.52 -3.67
N THR A 135 14.93 0.84 -2.75
CA THR A 135 14.96 -0.63 -2.68
C THR A 135 14.39 -1.24 -3.96
N ILE A 136 13.26 -0.72 -4.45
CA ILE A 136 12.64 -1.20 -5.68
C ILE A 136 13.52 -0.88 -6.88
N GLU A 137 14.07 0.34 -6.97
CA GLU A 137 14.97 0.74 -8.04
C GLU A 137 16.21 -0.16 -8.12
N SER A 138 16.83 -0.46 -6.97
CA SER A 138 17.96 -1.38 -6.87
C SER A 138 17.59 -2.79 -7.36
N LEU A 139 16.41 -3.31 -6.98
CA LEU A 139 15.94 -4.60 -7.44
C LEU A 139 15.61 -4.62 -8.94
N CYS A 140 15.01 -3.56 -9.48
CA CYS A 140 14.77 -3.41 -10.92
C CYS A 140 16.08 -3.49 -11.70
N LYS A 141 17.12 -2.75 -11.26
CA LYS A 141 18.45 -2.76 -11.87
C LYS A 141 19.05 -4.17 -11.90
N ASN A 142 18.92 -4.94 -10.81
CA ASN A 142 19.37 -6.34 -10.75
C ASN A 142 18.62 -7.27 -11.70
N MET A 143 17.38 -6.92 -12.08
CA MET A 143 16.54 -7.70 -12.99
C MET A 143 16.62 -7.21 -14.45
N GLY A 144 17.53 -6.28 -14.76
CA GLY A 144 17.68 -5.73 -16.11
C GLY A 144 16.58 -4.74 -16.51
N SER A 145 15.88 -4.15 -15.54
CA SER A 145 14.80 -3.18 -15.72
C SER A 145 15.12 -1.86 -15.03
N SER A 146 14.22 -0.88 -15.12
CA SER A 146 14.32 0.41 -14.45
C SER A 146 12.97 0.90 -13.94
N THR A 147 13.01 1.77 -12.92
CA THR A 147 11.82 2.48 -12.46
C THR A 147 11.53 3.67 -13.37
N LYS A 148 10.28 4.14 -13.36
CA LYS A 148 9.82 5.33 -14.08
C LYS A 148 9.04 6.24 -13.13
N GLY A 149 9.74 6.69 -12.09
CA GLY A 149 9.16 7.46 -11.00
C GLY A 149 8.15 6.67 -10.17
N SER A 150 7.32 7.38 -9.43
CA SER A 150 6.38 6.80 -8.48
C SER A 150 5.12 7.64 -8.39
N GLU A 151 4.14 7.13 -7.65
CA GLU A 151 2.84 7.76 -7.48
C GLU A 151 2.38 7.58 -6.05
N LEU A 152 2.02 8.69 -5.41
CA LEU A 152 1.20 8.66 -4.20
C LEU A 152 -0.26 8.64 -4.61
N VAL A 153 -1.08 7.81 -3.97
CA VAL A 153 -2.54 7.79 -4.16
C VAL A 153 -3.19 8.40 -2.91
N GLY A 154 -3.90 9.52 -3.09
CA GLY A 154 -4.46 10.29 -1.99
C GLY A 154 -3.47 11.29 -1.38
N LEU A 155 -3.61 11.54 -0.08
CA LEU A 155 -2.84 12.52 0.68
C LEU A 155 -1.62 11.91 1.37
N VAL A 156 -0.60 12.73 1.63
CA VAL A 156 0.63 12.36 2.32
C VAL A 156 0.93 13.33 3.47
N PRO A 157 1.41 12.86 4.63
CA PRO A 157 1.91 13.74 5.70
C PRO A 157 3.15 14.51 5.26
N LEU A 158 3.24 15.78 5.65
CA LEU A 158 4.37 16.68 5.39
C LEU A 158 5.70 16.05 5.83
N GLU A 159 5.74 15.46 7.01
CA GLU A 159 6.95 14.81 7.54
C GLU A 159 7.48 13.67 6.67
N ALA A 160 6.61 12.95 5.94
CA ALA A 160 7.05 11.88 5.04
C ALA A 160 7.78 12.46 3.81
N MET A 161 7.33 13.63 3.34
CA MET A 161 7.96 14.37 2.25
C MET A 161 9.28 14.99 2.68
N ILE A 162 9.32 15.63 3.86
CA ILE A 162 10.55 16.20 4.43
C ILE A 162 11.62 15.11 4.59
N ALA A 163 11.27 13.95 5.17
CA ALA A 163 12.20 12.85 5.36
C ALA A 163 12.76 12.30 4.04
N ALA A 164 11.98 12.32 2.96
CA ALA A 164 12.46 11.97 1.63
C ALA A 164 13.35 13.06 1.02
N GLY A 165 13.00 14.33 1.20
CA GLY A 165 13.82 15.47 0.76
C GLY A 165 15.20 15.44 1.39
N GLN A 166 15.26 15.33 2.72
CA GLN A 166 16.50 15.28 3.49
C GLN A 166 17.40 14.09 3.10
N TRP A 167 16.81 12.94 2.75
CA TRP A 167 17.58 11.79 2.28
C TRP A 167 18.34 12.08 0.98
N TYR A 168 17.72 12.79 0.03
CA TYR A 168 18.34 13.06 -1.26
C TYR A 168 19.14 14.37 -1.31
N GLY A 169 18.72 15.41 -0.57
CA GLY A 169 19.29 16.76 -0.64
C GLY A 169 20.00 17.23 0.63
N GLY A 170 20.01 16.44 1.70
CA GLY A 170 20.68 16.74 2.97
C GLY A 170 19.81 17.46 4.00
N ASN A 171 20.32 17.61 5.22
CA ASN A 171 19.53 18.09 6.37
C ASN A 171 19.41 19.63 6.48
N ASP A 172 20.16 20.39 5.68
CA ASP A 172 20.23 21.85 5.78
C ASP A 172 19.20 22.58 4.90
N GLN A 173 18.31 21.85 4.23
CA GLN A 173 17.29 22.37 3.32
C GLN A 173 16.07 22.91 4.07
N SER A 174 15.37 23.89 3.49
CA SER A 174 14.03 24.27 3.97
C SER A 174 13.00 23.16 3.71
N ASP A 175 11.82 23.25 4.34
CA ASP A 175 10.73 22.29 4.10
C ASP A 175 10.31 22.29 2.62
N GLU A 176 10.20 23.47 2.00
CA GLU A 176 9.87 23.62 0.57
C GLU A 176 10.93 22.98 -0.33
N GLU A 177 12.22 23.25 -0.05
CA GLU A 177 13.33 22.64 -0.80
C GLU A 177 13.35 21.12 -0.64
N CYS A 178 13.06 20.61 0.56
CA CYS A 178 12.93 19.18 0.81
C CYS A 178 11.80 18.57 -0.04
N ILE A 179 10.65 19.24 -0.11
CA ILE A 179 9.49 18.75 -0.87
C ILE A 179 9.78 18.74 -2.36
N GLU A 180 10.37 19.80 -2.92
CA GLU A 180 10.79 19.84 -4.32
C GLU A 180 11.80 18.73 -4.63
N THR A 181 12.77 18.53 -3.74
CA THR A 181 13.78 17.46 -3.86
C THR A 181 13.12 16.08 -3.84
N ALA A 182 12.19 15.84 -2.91
CA ALA A 182 11.46 14.58 -2.81
C ALA A 182 10.63 14.29 -4.08
N ILE A 183 9.89 15.27 -4.58
CA ILE A 183 9.07 15.13 -5.80
C ILE A 183 9.95 14.72 -6.98
N LYS A 184 11.06 15.44 -7.17
CA LYS A 184 12.00 15.19 -8.25
C LYS A 184 12.64 13.80 -8.18
N HIS A 185 13.18 13.42 -7.03
CA HIS A 185 13.96 12.18 -6.90
C HIS A 185 13.08 10.93 -6.85
N LEU A 186 11.89 11.02 -6.24
CA LEU A 186 10.91 9.93 -6.27
C LEU A 186 10.15 9.89 -7.60
N GLY A 187 10.23 10.95 -8.41
CA GLY A 187 9.47 11.10 -9.65
C GLY A 187 7.96 11.05 -9.41
N LEU A 188 7.46 11.76 -8.38
CA LEU A 188 6.03 11.80 -8.02
C LEU A 188 5.15 12.45 -9.09
N ASP A 189 5.77 13.21 -9.98
CA ASP A 189 5.18 13.93 -11.11
C ASP A 189 5.38 13.20 -12.46
N SER A 190 5.92 11.97 -12.43
CA SER A 190 6.31 11.22 -13.64
C SER A 190 5.16 10.77 -14.53
N ILE A 191 3.95 10.63 -13.97
CA ILE A 191 2.74 10.18 -14.67
C ILE A 191 1.65 11.25 -14.62
N SER A 192 1.41 11.84 -13.46
CA SER A 192 0.42 12.88 -13.23
C SER A 192 1.02 14.00 -12.39
N SER A 193 0.48 15.22 -12.48
CA SER A 193 1.00 16.34 -11.71
C SER A 193 0.84 16.11 -10.22
N PHE A 194 1.89 16.38 -9.45
CA PHE A 194 1.85 16.40 -8.00
C PHE A 194 1.77 17.85 -7.51
N ASN A 195 0.59 18.31 -7.08
CA ASN A 195 0.42 19.61 -6.44
C ASN A 195 0.62 19.48 -4.92
N PRO A 196 1.73 19.98 -4.33
CA PRO A 196 1.98 19.82 -2.89
C PRO A 196 0.87 20.39 -2.01
N ASN A 197 0.23 21.49 -2.42
CA ASN A 197 -0.80 22.14 -1.62
C ASN A 197 -2.09 21.32 -1.52
N GLU A 198 -2.39 20.50 -2.52
CA GLU A 198 -3.57 19.61 -2.51
C GLU A 198 -3.25 18.21 -1.98
N ARG A 199 -1.98 17.80 -2.03
CA ARG A 199 -1.55 16.42 -1.77
C ARG A 199 -0.92 16.24 -0.40
N ILE A 200 -0.35 17.28 0.19
CA ILE A 200 0.21 17.25 1.55
C ILE A 200 -0.90 17.62 2.55
N ILE A 201 -1.17 16.74 3.52
CA ILE A 201 -2.29 16.87 4.46
C ILE A 201 -2.27 18.23 5.16
N GLU A 202 -1.13 18.60 5.72
CA GLU A 202 -0.95 19.81 6.52
C GLU A 202 -1.09 21.10 5.69
N TRP A 203 -0.85 21.02 4.37
CA TRP A 203 -1.00 22.15 3.45
C TRP A 203 -2.43 22.22 2.90
N ALA A 204 -3.01 21.09 2.52
CA ALA A 204 -4.40 21.00 2.04
C ALA A 204 -5.41 21.49 3.09
N ILE A 205 -5.15 21.23 4.38
CA ILE A 205 -5.98 21.74 5.48
C ILE A 205 -5.90 23.28 5.57
N LYS A 206 -4.73 23.88 5.33
CA LYS A 206 -4.55 25.34 5.38
C LYS A 206 -5.29 26.03 4.23
N GLU A 207 -5.27 25.46 3.02
CA GLU A 207 -6.01 26.01 1.89
C GLU A 207 -7.53 25.89 2.05
N GLY A 208 -8.02 24.75 2.52
CA GLY A 208 -9.47 24.56 2.74
C GLY A 208 -10.05 25.39 3.89
N SER A 209 -9.20 26.04 4.69
CA SER A 209 -9.61 26.92 5.80
C SER A 209 -9.60 28.40 5.42
N GLN A 210 -9.27 28.75 4.18
CA GLN A 210 -9.32 30.11 3.60
C GLN A 210 -10.57 30.28 2.74
#